data_AF-A0A424PXL8-F1
#
_entry.id   AF-A0A424PXL8-F1
#
_cell.length_a   1.000
_cell.length_b   1.000
_cell.length_c   1.000
_cell.angle_alpha   90.00
_cell.angle_beta   90.00
_cell.angle_gamma   90.00
#
_symmetry.space_group_name_H-M   'P 1'
#
loop_
_entity.id
_entity.type
_entity.pdbx_description
1 polymer ?
#
loop_
_entity_poly.entity_id
_entity_poly.type
_entity_poly.pdbx_seq_one_letter_code
_entity_poly.pdbx_strand_id
1 'polypeptide(L)'
;MEEESEPSDASAESPSGPPSGPPSGPPSGPPSGPPPSSPPTDPPAEEEVVEEDVQESPVAPSGPPSGPPSGPPSGPPSGPPSESPEQEPEEVIEEVVEEQPEEVVEEPAEKEVPAIPEIVEQAEEPEDVIEEVAVEEAVEQEVVEQEILPELTEQQMLAEQEIARLNAEVERLRQSMAGAAEVIEELETPPMPPAVIEEIVIGAYIVSDFARLARQLDREQLIRATMGTIAMLHPENLGIMISTRNRTMLPRLDERGLCAGLLGQPTPPRGAPQDWRIMEVILASVSMVTGGPAAVIHSHGASTTAVSSEKDLVLVQPIDVIGKEQIGKVIIVDPDEDNPEDFLGQVLEALKQGGMRCVVVRGKGAYAVGADLDQAWANAAMLEHSMKIVLLARQANLKI
;
A
#
# COMPACT_ATOMS: atom_id res chain seq x y z
N MET A 1 -62.73 -29.50 -27.68
CA MET A 1 -61.56 -28.87 -28.37
C MET A 1 -60.83 -27.98 -27.37
N GLU A 2 -60.11 -28.49 -26.36
CA GLU A 2 -59.45 -29.80 -26.20
C GLU A 2 -58.47 -30.14 -27.33
N GLU A 3 -57.19 -29.89 -27.05
CA GLU A 3 -56.06 -30.83 -26.93
C GLU A 3 -54.94 -29.94 -26.33
N GLU A 4 -54.52 -30.03 -25.06
CA GLU A 4 -53.88 -31.14 -24.33
C GLU A 4 -52.65 -31.75 -25.02
N SER A 5 -51.48 -31.44 -24.46
CA SER A 5 -50.23 -32.18 -24.66
C SER A 5 -49.45 -32.17 -23.35
N GLU A 6 -49.53 -33.28 -22.60
CA GLU A 6 -48.84 -33.50 -21.33
C GLU A 6 -47.34 -33.83 -21.49
N PRO A 7 -46.53 -33.74 -20.41
CA PRO A 7 -45.06 -33.76 -20.50
C PRO A 7 -44.46 -35.17 -20.52
N SER A 8 -43.28 -35.31 -21.13
CA SER A 8 -42.51 -36.56 -21.14
C SER A 8 -41.64 -36.73 -19.89
N ASP A 9 -41.85 -37.85 -19.21
CA ASP A 9 -41.12 -38.34 -18.03
C ASP A 9 -39.62 -38.59 -18.30
N ALA A 10 -38.77 -38.30 -17.31
CA ALA A 10 -37.34 -38.57 -17.30
C ALA A 10 -36.81 -38.73 -15.86
N SER A 11 -36.93 -39.96 -15.37
CA SER A 11 -36.43 -40.54 -14.12
C SER A 11 -35.26 -39.83 -13.42
N ALA A 12 -35.42 -39.61 -12.11
CA ALA A 12 -34.35 -39.16 -11.23
C ALA A 12 -33.31 -40.28 -10.96
N GLU A 13 -32.03 -39.98 -11.15
CA GLU A 13 -30.92 -40.74 -10.55
C GLU A 13 -30.51 -40.10 -9.22
N SER A 14 -30.38 -40.93 -8.19
CA SER A 14 -30.00 -40.51 -6.84
C SER A 14 -28.48 -40.36 -6.68
N PRO A 15 -28.00 -39.44 -5.82
CA PRO A 15 -26.56 -39.18 -5.68
C PRO A 15 -25.83 -40.36 -5.00
N SER A 16 -24.74 -40.78 -5.62
CA SER A 16 -23.79 -41.75 -5.05
C SER A 16 -23.02 -41.15 -3.87
N GLY A 17 -22.75 -41.99 -2.86
CA GLY A 17 -22.20 -41.58 -1.57
C GLY A 17 -20.72 -41.14 -1.55
N PRO A 18 -20.19 -40.78 -0.38
CA PRO A 18 -18.87 -40.18 -0.23
C PRO A 18 -17.72 -41.16 -0.56
N PRO A 19 -16.57 -40.66 -1.06
CA PRO A 19 -15.45 -41.49 -1.47
C PRO A 19 -14.76 -42.16 -0.28
N SER A 20 -14.53 -43.47 -0.40
CA SER A 20 -13.94 -44.31 0.63
C SER A 20 -12.41 -44.43 0.51
N GLY A 21 -11.69 -43.85 1.47
CA GLY A 21 -10.34 -44.27 1.86
C GLY A 21 -9.14 -43.61 1.11
N PRO A 22 -7.98 -43.48 1.78
CA PRO A 22 -6.76 -42.95 1.16
C PRO A 22 -6.05 -43.99 0.28
N PRO A 23 -5.31 -43.57 -0.77
CA PRO A 23 -4.61 -44.48 -1.67
C PRO A 23 -3.38 -45.12 -1.01
N SER A 24 -3.36 -46.44 -0.93
CA SER A 24 -2.24 -47.24 -0.44
C SER A 24 -1.36 -47.76 -1.60
N GLY A 25 -0.25 -47.06 -1.88
CA GLY A 25 0.77 -47.56 -2.81
C GLY A 25 1.89 -46.53 -3.08
N PRO A 26 3.18 -46.93 -3.05
CA PRO A 26 4.29 -46.04 -3.43
C PRO A 26 4.34 -45.80 -4.95
N PRO A 27 4.88 -44.65 -5.41
CA PRO A 27 4.92 -44.32 -6.83
C PRO A 27 5.87 -45.21 -7.63
N SER A 28 5.39 -45.73 -8.75
CA SER A 28 6.17 -46.43 -9.77
C SER A 28 7.25 -45.51 -10.36
N GLY A 29 8.43 -46.09 -10.65
CA GLY A 29 9.65 -45.35 -11.02
C GLY A 29 9.65 -44.65 -12.40
N PRO A 30 10.77 -43.98 -12.73
CA PRO A 30 10.87 -43.08 -13.90
C PRO A 30 10.90 -43.81 -15.25
N PRO A 31 10.53 -43.13 -16.35
CA PRO A 31 10.57 -43.71 -17.70
C PRO A 31 12.02 -43.84 -18.21
N SER A 32 12.37 -45.05 -18.65
CA SER A 32 13.66 -45.36 -19.29
C SER A 32 13.56 -45.27 -20.81
N GLY A 33 14.38 -44.43 -21.45
CA GLY A 33 14.47 -44.34 -22.91
C GLY A 33 15.77 -43.66 -23.39
N PRO A 34 16.70 -44.38 -24.03
CA PRO A 34 17.91 -43.80 -24.62
C PRO A 34 17.67 -43.24 -26.05
N PRO A 35 18.53 -42.32 -26.54
CA PRO A 35 18.31 -41.61 -27.80
C PRO A 35 18.79 -42.41 -29.04
N PRO A 36 18.23 -42.15 -30.25
CA PRO A 36 18.76 -42.67 -31.50
C PRO A 36 19.87 -41.76 -32.06
N SER A 37 21.01 -42.36 -32.41
CA SER A 37 22.13 -41.69 -33.10
C SER A 37 22.82 -42.63 -34.10
N SER A 38 22.79 -42.32 -35.40
CA SER A 38 23.85 -42.63 -36.40
C SER A 38 23.48 -42.14 -37.82
N PRO A 39 24.48 -41.85 -38.71
CA PRO A 39 24.31 -41.25 -40.05
C PRO A 39 24.35 -42.30 -41.20
N PRO A 40 24.24 -41.89 -42.49
CA PRO A 40 25.45 -41.80 -43.34
C PRO A 40 25.48 -40.74 -44.50
N THR A 41 26.68 -40.18 -44.72
CA THR A 41 27.43 -40.01 -46.00
C THR A 41 26.84 -39.32 -47.27
N ASP A 42 27.29 -38.07 -47.50
CA ASP A 42 27.86 -37.40 -48.72
C ASP A 42 27.25 -37.44 -50.17
N PRO A 43 27.58 -36.43 -51.04
CA PRO A 43 26.82 -36.05 -52.26
C PRO A 43 27.49 -36.45 -53.61
N PRO A 44 26.89 -36.15 -54.79
CA PRO A 44 27.17 -34.89 -55.55
C PRO A 44 25.87 -34.35 -56.27
N ALA A 45 25.82 -33.39 -57.21
CA ALA A 45 26.80 -32.67 -58.03
C ALA A 45 26.23 -31.31 -58.57
N GLU A 46 27.11 -30.44 -59.08
CA GLU A 46 26.93 -29.49 -60.23
C GLU A 46 25.87 -28.35 -60.12
N GLU A 47 26.10 -27.09 -60.54
CA GLU A 47 27.20 -26.49 -61.33
C GLU A 47 27.35 -24.96 -61.05
N GLU A 48 28.59 -24.45 -61.13
CA GLU A 48 29.13 -23.10 -61.45
C GLU A 48 28.27 -21.81 -61.26
N VAL A 49 28.78 -20.64 -60.86
CA VAL A 49 29.84 -19.77 -61.46
C VAL A 49 30.14 -18.65 -60.43
N VAL A 50 31.32 -18.09 -60.16
CA VAL A 50 32.77 -18.35 -60.43
C VAL A 50 33.56 -17.51 -59.39
N GLU A 51 34.80 -17.85 -59.06
CA GLU A 51 35.75 -17.03 -58.27
C GLU A 51 36.78 -16.30 -59.16
N GLU A 52 37.27 -15.14 -58.74
CA GLU A 52 38.69 -14.78 -58.92
C GLU A 52 39.26 -14.26 -57.58
N ASP A 53 40.26 -15.00 -57.07
CA ASP A 53 41.13 -14.62 -55.96
C ASP A 53 42.45 -14.02 -56.52
N VAL A 54 43.27 -13.44 -55.65
CA VAL A 54 44.76 -13.48 -55.61
C VAL A 54 45.30 -12.24 -54.85
N GLN A 55 45.32 -12.38 -53.52
CA GLN A 55 46.52 -12.34 -52.66
C GLN A 55 47.48 -11.13 -52.56
N GLU A 56 47.88 -10.95 -51.28
CA GLU A 56 49.16 -10.46 -50.71
C GLU A 56 49.40 -8.97 -50.35
N SER A 57 50.00 -8.82 -49.17
CA SER A 57 50.18 -7.63 -48.31
C SER A 57 51.62 -7.06 -48.41
N PRO A 58 52.11 -6.16 -47.53
CA PRO A 58 51.48 -5.19 -46.62
C PRO A 58 52.06 -3.75 -46.80
N VAL A 59 51.71 -2.78 -45.93
CA VAL A 59 52.58 -1.74 -45.30
C VAL A 59 51.73 -0.61 -44.66
N ALA A 60 52.10 -0.18 -43.45
CA ALA A 60 51.72 1.08 -42.80
C ALA A 60 53.02 1.82 -42.42
N PRO A 61 53.09 3.18 -42.27
CA PRO A 61 52.38 3.88 -41.18
C PRO A 61 52.02 5.39 -41.38
N SER A 62 51.33 5.94 -40.36
CA SER A 62 51.38 7.35 -39.84
C SER A 62 50.87 8.55 -40.66
N GLY A 63 49.89 9.29 -40.09
CA GLY A 63 49.46 10.66 -40.46
C GLY A 63 48.16 11.07 -39.72
N PRO A 64 48.01 12.28 -39.14
CA PRO A 64 47.04 12.54 -38.06
C PRO A 64 45.70 13.19 -38.47
N PRO A 65 44.65 13.08 -37.62
CA PRO A 65 43.41 13.84 -37.75
C PRO A 65 43.44 15.17 -36.97
N SER A 66 42.91 16.26 -37.53
CA SER A 66 42.55 17.50 -36.81
C SER A 66 41.71 18.45 -37.67
N GLY A 67 40.49 18.76 -37.22
CA GLY A 67 39.62 19.78 -37.81
C GLY A 67 38.43 20.08 -36.88
N PRO A 68 38.38 21.22 -36.19
CA PRO A 68 37.34 21.51 -35.20
C PRO A 68 36.06 22.10 -35.83
N PRO A 69 34.88 21.88 -35.24
CA PRO A 69 33.66 22.60 -35.60
C PRO A 69 33.66 24.03 -35.02
N SER A 70 33.06 24.97 -35.77
CA SER A 70 33.10 26.40 -35.47
C SER A 70 31.97 26.86 -34.54
N GLY A 71 32.34 27.56 -33.45
CA GLY A 71 31.59 28.73 -32.93
C GLY A 71 30.40 28.48 -31.97
N PRO A 72 30.45 29.02 -30.73
CA PRO A 72 29.27 29.16 -29.87
C PRO A 72 28.45 30.42 -30.22
N PRO A 73 27.13 30.46 -29.92
CA PRO A 73 26.32 31.66 -30.05
C PRO A 73 26.60 32.69 -28.95
N SER A 74 26.50 33.97 -29.30
CA SER A 74 26.77 35.10 -28.40
C SER A 74 25.50 35.83 -27.97
N GLY A 75 25.38 36.15 -26.68
CA GLY A 75 24.57 37.27 -26.18
C GLY A 75 23.27 36.90 -25.45
N PRO A 76 23.06 37.39 -24.20
CA PRO A 76 21.73 37.44 -23.57
C PRO A 76 20.90 38.64 -24.09
N PRO A 77 19.57 38.59 -24.02
CA PRO A 77 18.71 39.71 -24.44
C PRO A 77 18.75 40.89 -23.45
N SER A 78 18.58 42.10 -24.00
CA SER A 78 18.57 43.37 -23.28
C SER A 78 17.40 43.49 -22.29
N GLY A 79 17.64 44.15 -21.15
CA GLY A 79 16.60 44.53 -20.20
C GLY A 79 15.70 45.68 -20.69
N PRO A 80 14.56 45.92 -20.01
CA PRO A 80 13.66 47.03 -20.32
C PRO A 80 14.25 48.39 -19.86
N PRO A 81 13.89 49.51 -20.51
CA PRO A 81 14.33 50.84 -20.09
C PRO A 81 13.56 51.34 -18.86
N SER A 82 14.27 52.00 -17.94
CA SER A 82 13.66 52.89 -16.96
C SER A 82 13.60 54.31 -17.53
N GLU A 83 12.42 54.92 -17.50
CA GLU A 83 12.27 56.38 -17.51
C GLU A 83 11.45 56.80 -16.28
N SER A 84 11.85 57.94 -15.71
CA SER A 84 11.23 58.63 -14.57
C SER A 84 11.69 60.09 -14.65
N PRO A 85 11.07 61.05 -13.94
CA PRO A 85 9.64 61.21 -13.66
C PRO A 85 9.15 62.59 -14.16
N GLU A 86 7.85 62.88 -14.11
CA GLU A 86 7.35 64.27 -14.06
C GLU A 86 6.03 64.32 -13.25
N GLN A 87 5.86 65.38 -12.45
CA GLN A 87 4.90 65.45 -11.33
C GLN A 87 3.76 66.45 -11.55
N GLU A 88 2.55 66.07 -11.09
CA GLU A 88 1.56 66.92 -10.39
C GLU A 88 0.88 68.11 -11.13
N PRO A 89 -0.20 68.75 -10.58
CA PRO A 89 -0.96 68.46 -9.34
C PRO A 89 -2.51 68.39 -9.46
N GLU A 90 -3.17 68.00 -8.34
CA GLU A 90 -4.50 68.41 -7.79
C GLU A 90 -5.80 68.28 -8.65
N GLU A 91 -6.99 67.85 -8.15
CA GLU A 91 -7.72 68.18 -6.89
C GLU A 91 -8.36 66.91 -6.24
N VAL A 92 -8.44 66.75 -4.90
CA VAL A 92 -9.53 67.13 -3.94
C VAL A 92 -10.96 66.76 -4.46
N ILE A 93 -11.93 66.17 -3.73
CA ILE A 93 -12.21 65.87 -2.31
C ILE A 93 -12.62 64.35 -2.21
N GLU A 94 -13.17 63.70 -1.17
CA GLU A 94 -13.79 64.05 0.12
C GLU A 94 -13.58 62.91 1.16
N GLU A 95 -13.98 63.10 2.42
CA GLU A 95 -13.79 62.19 3.56
C GLU A 95 -15.09 62.06 4.36
N VAL A 96 -15.47 60.85 4.82
CA VAL A 96 -16.48 60.66 5.88
C VAL A 96 -16.04 59.56 6.84
N VAL A 97 -15.98 59.93 8.12
CA VAL A 97 -15.66 59.09 9.28
C VAL A 97 -16.88 59.07 10.22
N GLU A 98 -17.19 57.90 10.79
CA GLU A 98 -17.88 57.72 12.08
C GLU A 98 -16.94 56.80 12.89
N GLU A 99 -16.29 57.21 14.00
CA GLU A 99 -16.84 57.49 15.35
C GLU A 99 -17.78 56.37 15.85
N GLN A 100 -17.68 55.77 17.05
CA GLN A 100 -16.94 55.99 18.32
C GLN A 100 -17.18 54.71 19.20
N PRO A 101 -16.82 54.57 20.50
CA PRO A 101 -15.85 55.28 21.39
C PRO A 101 -14.90 54.32 22.18
N GLU A 102 -14.12 54.87 23.13
CA GLU A 102 -13.25 54.14 24.08
C GLU A 102 -13.89 53.82 25.47
N GLU A 103 -13.21 52.93 26.19
CA GLU A 103 -13.04 52.86 27.67
C GLU A 103 -14.22 52.51 28.62
N VAL A 104 -14.19 51.29 29.19
CA VAL A 104 -14.42 50.99 30.63
C VAL A 104 -13.53 49.82 31.07
N VAL A 105 -12.87 49.94 32.23
CA VAL A 105 -12.11 48.88 32.90
C VAL A 105 -12.97 48.23 33.99
N GLU A 106 -13.19 46.89 33.93
CA GLU A 106 -13.49 46.06 35.11
C GLU A 106 -12.98 44.61 34.91
N GLU A 107 -12.09 44.16 35.81
CA GLU A 107 -11.96 42.76 36.27
C GLU A 107 -12.97 42.51 37.42
N PRO A 108 -13.24 41.26 37.88
CA PRO A 108 -12.88 39.94 37.33
C PRO A 108 -14.09 38.96 37.26
N ALA A 109 -13.92 37.79 36.61
CA ALA A 109 -14.65 36.56 36.99
C ALA A 109 -14.02 35.29 36.36
N GLU A 110 -13.42 34.44 37.20
CA GLU A 110 -13.05 33.07 36.81
C GLU A 110 -14.30 32.19 36.66
N LYS A 111 -14.41 31.42 35.56
CA LYS A 111 -15.30 30.25 35.47
C LYS A 111 -14.68 29.12 34.66
N GLU A 112 -14.12 28.17 35.42
CA GLU A 112 -14.18 26.71 35.23
C GLU A 112 -14.28 26.15 33.79
N VAL A 113 -13.16 25.59 33.34
CA VAL A 113 -13.11 24.62 32.23
C VAL A 113 -13.36 23.21 32.81
N PRO A 114 -14.33 22.42 32.30
CA PRO A 114 -14.45 21.02 32.69
C PRO A 114 -13.36 20.19 32.03
N ALA A 115 -12.35 19.80 32.81
CA ALA A 115 -11.29 18.89 32.35
C ALA A 115 -11.83 17.46 32.17
N ILE A 116 -11.47 16.85 31.03
CA ILE A 116 -11.70 15.43 30.77
C ILE A 116 -10.63 14.63 31.54
N PRO A 117 -10.98 13.63 32.37
CA PRO A 117 -9.99 12.87 33.11
C PRO A 117 -9.14 12.00 32.18
N GLU A 118 -7.83 12.21 32.29
CA GLU A 118 -6.76 11.46 31.63
C GLU A 118 -6.69 10.04 32.20
N ILE A 119 -6.85 9.01 31.36
CA ILE A 119 -6.70 7.61 31.79
C ILE A 119 -5.21 7.28 31.76
N VAL A 120 -4.54 7.47 32.90
CA VAL A 120 -3.16 7.01 33.11
C VAL A 120 -3.22 5.64 33.79
N GLU A 121 -2.80 4.60 33.06
CA GLU A 121 -2.68 3.25 33.57
C GLU A 121 -1.39 3.13 34.40
N GLN A 122 -1.50 3.34 35.72
CA GLN A 122 -0.42 3.07 36.68
C GLN A 122 -0.68 1.74 37.40
N ALA A 123 0.30 0.84 37.33
CA ALA A 123 0.31 -0.38 38.12
C ALA A 123 0.76 -0.04 39.56
N GLU A 124 -0.13 -0.23 40.54
CA GLU A 124 0.21 -0.15 41.95
C GLU A 124 0.59 -1.55 42.48
N GLU A 125 1.84 -1.70 42.92
CA GLU A 125 2.22 -2.72 43.90
C GLU A 125 1.70 -2.26 45.28
N PRO A 126 1.13 -3.16 46.12
CA PRO A 126 0.72 -2.77 47.47
C PRO A 126 1.94 -2.72 48.40
N GLU A 127 2.38 -1.51 48.76
CA GLU A 127 3.32 -1.30 49.87
C GLU A 127 2.62 -1.47 51.24
N ASP A 128 3.26 -2.18 52.17
CA ASP A 128 2.81 -2.35 53.55
C ASP A 128 2.84 -1.02 54.33
N VAL A 129 1.68 -0.49 54.72
CA VAL A 129 1.57 0.61 55.68
C VAL A 129 1.26 0.07 57.07
N ILE A 130 2.25 0.18 57.96
CA ILE A 130 2.19 -0.24 59.35
C ILE A 130 1.62 0.93 60.19
N GLU A 131 0.38 0.82 60.67
CA GLU A 131 -0.14 1.74 61.69
C GLU A 131 0.30 1.30 63.10
N GLU A 132 1.17 2.09 63.73
CA GLU A 132 1.44 1.97 65.17
C GLU A 132 0.24 2.48 65.98
N VAL A 133 -0.43 1.58 66.71
CA VAL A 133 -1.40 1.97 67.75
C VAL A 133 -0.88 1.57 69.12
N ALA A 134 -1.00 2.50 70.07
CA ALA A 134 -0.29 2.48 71.35
C ALA A 134 -0.71 1.34 72.30
N VAL A 135 0.25 0.93 73.13
CA VAL A 135 0.11 -0.01 74.25
C VAL A 135 -0.46 0.73 75.47
N GLU A 136 -1.48 0.19 76.14
CA GLU A 136 -1.56 0.11 77.62
C GLU A 136 -2.67 -0.83 78.15
N GLU A 137 -2.50 -1.26 79.40
CA GLU A 137 -2.90 -2.51 80.06
C GLU A 137 -4.40 -2.79 80.38
N ALA A 138 -4.63 -4.04 80.81
CA ALA A 138 -5.75 -4.59 81.60
C ALA A 138 -7.04 -4.95 80.80
N VAL A 139 -7.74 -6.05 81.08
CA VAL A 139 -7.85 -6.89 82.29
C VAL A 139 -7.92 -8.39 81.92
N GLU A 140 -7.37 -9.28 82.76
CA GLU A 140 -7.56 -10.74 82.64
C GLU A 140 -9.04 -11.15 82.80
N GLN A 141 -9.61 -11.82 81.80
CA GLN A 141 -10.75 -12.73 82.00
C GLN A 141 -10.62 -13.94 81.08
N GLU A 142 -10.39 -15.11 81.67
CA GLU A 142 -10.46 -16.39 80.95
C GLU A 142 -11.89 -16.61 80.42
N VAL A 143 -12.08 -16.47 79.11
CA VAL A 143 -13.20 -17.08 78.39
C VAL A 143 -12.62 -17.86 77.22
N VAL A 144 -13.05 -19.11 77.09
CA VAL A 144 -12.52 -20.07 76.11
C VAL A 144 -12.93 -19.63 74.70
N GLU A 145 -12.03 -18.94 74.00
CA GLU A 145 -12.13 -18.78 72.55
C GLU A 145 -11.45 -19.97 71.87
N GLN A 146 -12.26 -20.74 71.14
CA GLN A 146 -11.77 -21.76 70.24
C GLN A 146 -11.06 -21.06 69.07
N GLU A 147 -9.83 -21.47 68.75
CA GLU A 147 -9.16 -21.05 67.51
C GLU A 147 -9.98 -21.54 66.30
N ILE A 148 -10.90 -20.70 65.82
CA ILE A 148 -11.51 -20.87 64.51
C ILE A 148 -10.52 -20.27 63.50
N LEU A 149 -9.45 -21.03 63.26
CA LEU A 149 -8.81 -21.00 61.94
C LEU A 149 -9.93 -21.16 60.90
N PRO A 150 -10.02 -20.31 59.88
CA PRO A 150 -10.92 -20.60 58.77
C PRO A 150 -10.38 -21.85 58.08
N GLU A 151 -10.99 -23.01 58.38
CA GLU A 151 -10.83 -24.20 57.56
C GLU A 151 -11.22 -23.81 56.14
N LEU A 152 -10.21 -23.61 55.29
CA LEU A 152 -10.36 -23.59 53.84
C LEU A 152 -11.13 -24.85 53.49
N THR A 153 -12.41 -24.70 53.17
CA THR A 153 -13.27 -25.84 52.83
C THR A 153 -12.59 -26.64 51.72
N GLU A 154 -12.69 -27.96 51.74
CA GLU A 154 -12.00 -28.82 50.76
C GLU A 154 -12.25 -28.38 49.30
N GLN A 155 -13.41 -27.78 49.04
CA GLN A 155 -13.79 -27.16 47.77
C GLN A 155 -12.92 -25.94 47.39
N GLN A 156 -12.53 -25.09 48.34
CA GLN A 156 -11.62 -23.95 48.11
C GLN A 156 -10.21 -24.45 47.77
N MET A 157 -9.66 -25.41 48.54
CA MET A 157 -8.35 -26.00 48.23
C MET A 157 -8.32 -26.69 46.86
N LEU A 158 -9.39 -27.39 46.48
CA LEU A 158 -9.50 -28.01 45.16
C LEU A 158 -9.64 -26.95 44.04
N ALA A 159 -10.36 -25.85 44.30
CA ALA A 159 -10.45 -24.73 43.37
C ALA A 159 -9.09 -24.03 43.16
N GLU A 160 -8.33 -23.77 44.24
CA GLU A 160 -6.98 -23.21 44.17
C GLU A 160 -6.01 -24.13 43.40
N GLN A 161 -6.09 -25.44 43.60
CA GLN A 161 -5.30 -26.41 42.85
C GLN A 161 -5.64 -26.42 41.34
N GLU A 162 -6.92 -26.36 40.98
CA GLU A 162 -7.33 -26.28 39.58
C GLU A 162 -6.99 -24.91 38.96
N ILE A 163 -7.09 -23.80 39.71
CA ILE A 163 -6.62 -22.47 39.28
C ILE A 163 -5.10 -22.49 39.04
N ALA A 164 -4.31 -23.08 39.94
CA ALA A 164 -2.86 -23.22 39.76
C ALA A 164 -2.51 -24.06 38.52
N ARG A 165 -3.25 -25.15 38.29
CA ARG A 165 -3.10 -26.00 37.09
C ARG A 165 -3.50 -25.27 35.81
N LEU A 166 -4.60 -24.53 35.82
CA LEU A 166 -5.06 -23.72 34.68
C LEU A 166 -4.08 -22.58 34.37
N ASN A 167 -3.54 -21.91 35.39
CA ASN A 167 -2.50 -20.90 35.22
C ASN A 167 -1.22 -21.49 34.59
N ALA A 168 -0.79 -22.67 35.03
CA ALA A 168 0.35 -23.37 34.43
C ALA A 168 0.10 -23.78 32.96
N GLU A 169 -1.13 -24.19 32.62
CA GLU A 169 -1.51 -24.50 31.23
C GLU A 169 -1.62 -23.24 30.36
N VAL A 170 -2.19 -22.14 30.88
CA VAL A 170 -2.22 -20.83 30.20
C VAL A 170 -0.81 -20.32 29.93
N GLU A 171 0.10 -20.47 30.89
CA GLU A 171 1.50 -20.06 30.72
C GLU A 171 2.22 -20.92 29.68
N ARG A 172 1.99 -22.24 29.67
CA ARG A 172 2.47 -23.13 28.60
C ARG A 172 1.91 -22.75 27.23
N LEU A 173 0.63 -22.39 27.15
CA LEU A 173 0.00 -21.95 25.90
C LEU A 173 0.57 -20.61 25.42
N ARG A 174 0.84 -19.66 26.31
CA ARG A 174 1.50 -18.39 25.98
C ARG A 174 2.91 -18.62 25.41
N GLN A 175 3.70 -19.48 26.05
CA GLN A 175 5.04 -19.84 25.57
C GLN A 175 4.97 -20.55 24.21
N SER A 176 4.04 -21.48 24.02
CA SER A 176 3.82 -22.15 22.73
C SER A 176 3.35 -21.21 21.64
N MET A 177 2.53 -20.19 21.98
CA MET A 177 2.03 -19.18 21.05
C MET A 177 3.15 -18.20 20.66
N ALA A 178 4.00 -17.79 21.60
CA ALA A 178 5.15 -16.93 21.33
C ALA A 178 6.14 -17.60 20.35
N GLY A 179 6.51 -18.87 20.60
CA GLY A 179 7.36 -19.62 19.67
C GLY A 179 6.71 -19.90 18.31
N ALA A 180 5.38 -20.05 18.26
CA ALA A 180 4.66 -20.15 16.99
C ALA A 180 4.66 -18.81 16.22
N ALA A 181 4.55 -17.68 16.91
CA ALA A 181 4.60 -16.36 16.30
C ALA A 181 5.98 -16.07 15.67
N GLU A 182 7.08 -16.39 16.37
CA GLU A 182 8.46 -16.25 15.86
C GLU A 182 8.67 -17.04 14.56
N VAL A 183 8.23 -18.31 14.51
CA VAL A 183 8.33 -19.15 13.30
C VAL A 183 7.43 -18.64 12.17
N ILE A 184 6.24 -18.08 12.48
CA ILE A 184 5.37 -17.47 11.47
C ILE A 184 6.02 -16.20 10.92
N GLU A 185 6.61 -15.36 11.76
CA GLU A 185 7.30 -14.13 11.34
C GLU A 185 8.50 -14.44 10.42
N GLU A 186 9.32 -15.43 10.76
CA GLU A 186 10.44 -15.88 9.91
C GLU A 186 9.95 -16.40 8.54
N LEU A 187 8.80 -17.09 8.50
CA LEU A 187 8.18 -17.58 7.26
C LEU A 187 7.46 -16.50 6.45
N GLU A 188 6.84 -15.50 7.10
CA GLU A 188 6.16 -14.37 6.45
C GLU A 188 7.12 -13.24 6.04
N THR A 189 8.32 -13.16 6.63
CA THR A 189 9.35 -12.15 6.34
C THR A 189 10.73 -12.77 6.01
N PRO A 190 10.83 -13.64 4.99
CA PRO A 190 12.12 -14.19 4.58
C PRO A 190 13.10 -13.09 4.18
N PRO A 191 14.40 -13.19 4.52
CA PRO A 191 15.39 -12.17 4.21
C PRO A 191 15.59 -12.07 2.68
N MET A 192 15.22 -10.93 2.12
CA MET A 192 15.32 -10.68 0.67
C MET A 192 16.73 -10.29 0.24
N PRO A 193 17.23 -10.78 -0.91
CA PRO A 193 18.43 -10.25 -1.52
C PRO A 193 18.18 -8.85 -2.13
N PRO A 194 19.23 -8.01 -2.29
CA PRO A 194 19.10 -6.79 -3.09
C PRO A 194 18.82 -7.14 -4.56
N ALA A 195 17.95 -6.36 -5.20
CA ALA A 195 17.66 -6.53 -6.63
C ALA A 195 18.61 -5.67 -7.48
N VAL A 196 19.12 -6.22 -8.58
CA VAL A 196 19.88 -5.46 -9.59
C VAL A 196 19.08 -5.46 -10.88
N ILE A 197 18.62 -4.29 -11.29
CA ILE A 197 17.75 -4.11 -12.46
C ILE A 197 18.48 -3.13 -13.39
N GLU A 198 19.01 -3.67 -14.49
CA GLU A 198 19.87 -2.92 -15.41
C GLU A 198 21.08 -2.33 -14.63
N GLU A 199 21.24 -1.01 -14.58
CA GLU A 199 22.30 -0.33 -13.81
C GLU A 199 21.82 0.16 -12.42
N ILE A 200 20.57 -0.14 -12.04
CA ILE A 200 19.94 0.30 -10.79
C ILE A 200 20.05 -0.82 -9.75
N VAL A 201 20.64 -0.50 -8.59
CA VAL A 201 20.70 -1.39 -7.43
C VAL A 201 19.60 -0.98 -6.44
N ILE A 202 18.70 -1.90 -6.14
CA ILE A 202 17.64 -1.72 -5.14
C ILE A 202 18.10 -2.43 -3.86
N GLY A 203 18.20 -1.67 -2.76
CA GLY A 203 18.59 -2.21 -1.45
C GLY A 203 17.65 -3.31 -0.95
N ALA A 204 18.20 -4.31 -0.28
CA ALA A 204 17.46 -5.44 0.27
C ALA A 204 16.26 -5.02 1.15
N TYR A 205 16.40 -3.92 1.91
CA TYR A 205 15.33 -3.36 2.73
C TYR A 205 14.11 -2.95 1.90
N ILE A 206 14.31 -2.29 0.74
CA ILE A 206 13.22 -1.91 -0.17
C ILE A 206 12.54 -3.16 -0.73
N VAL A 207 13.30 -4.20 -1.11
CA VAL A 207 12.73 -5.46 -1.61
C VAL A 207 11.86 -6.13 -0.53
N SER A 208 12.33 -6.15 0.72
CA SER A 208 11.58 -6.66 1.87
C SER A 208 10.31 -5.84 2.14
N ASP A 209 10.37 -4.50 2.10
CA ASP A 209 9.21 -3.63 2.32
C ASP A 209 8.14 -3.80 1.23
N PHE A 210 8.53 -3.86 -0.04
CA PHE A 210 7.62 -4.18 -1.15
C PHE A 210 6.94 -5.54 -0.92
N ALA A 211 7.69 -6.56 -0.50
CA ALA A 211 7.15 -7.89 -0.28
C ALA A 211 6.24 -7.98 0.97
N ARG A 212 6.59 -7.29 2.06
CA ARG A 212 5.79 -7.12 3.27
C ARG A 212 4.45 -6.45 2.95
N LEU A 213 4.51 -5.31 2.25
CA LEU A 213 3.34 -4.55 1.85
C LEU A 213 2.42 -5.34 0.91
N ALA A 214 3.00 -6.03 -0.07
CA ALA A 214 2.22 -6.85 -1.01
C ALA A 214 1.47 -8.00 -0.33
N ARG A 215 2.02 -8.59 0.74
CA ARG A 215 1.30 -9.57 1.57
C ARG A 215 0.17 -8.91 2.37
N GLN A 216 0.41 -7.74 2.96
CA GLN A 216 -0.59 -6.99 3.73
C GLN A 216 -1.78 -6.54 2.87
N LEU A 217 -1.50 -5.99 1.68
CA LEU A 217 -2.53 -5.53 0.74
C LEU A 217 -3.42 -6.68 0.22
N ASP A 218 -2.88 -7.89 0.02
CA ASP A 218 -3.70 -9.06 -0.38
C ASP A 218 -4.52 -9.61 0.80
N ARG A 219 -3.95 -9.61 2.01
CA ARG A 219 -4.66 -9.92 3.28
C ARG A 219 -5.86 -8.98 3.45
N GLU A 220 -5.72 -7.69 3.15
CA GLU A 220 -6.79 -6.69 3.18
C GLU A 220 -7.70 -6.67 1.94
N GLN A 221 -7.47 -7.54 0.96
CA GLN A 221 -8.23 -7.63 -0.29
C GLN A 221 -8.15 -6.37 -1.19
N LEU A 222 -7.16 -5.50 -0.98
CA LEU A 222 -6.91 -4.30 -1.78
C LEU A 222 -6.21 -4.61 -3.11
N ILE A 223 -5.43 -5.69 -3.13
CA ILE A 223 -4.84 -6.29 -4.34
C ILE A 223 -5.17 -7.78 -4.35
N ARG A 224 -5.03 -8.44 -5.52
CA ARG A 224 -5.34 -9.87 -5.65
C ARG A 224 -4.45 -10.56 -6.67
N ALA A 225 -3.69 -11.58 -6.24
CA ALA A 225 -2.82 -12.38 -7.12
C ALA A 225 -1.83 -11.53 -7.96
N THR A 226 -2.22 -11.10 -9.17
CA THR A 226 -1.42 -10.22 -10.05
C THR A 226 -2.14 -8.89 -10.40
N MET A 227 -3.26 -8.60 -9.73
CA MET A 227 -4.03 -7.36 -9.89
C MET A 227 -3.53 -6.31 -8.91
N GLY A 228 -3.26 -5.11 -9.42
CA GLY A 228 -2.71 -4.00 -8.65
C GLY A 228 -1.21 -3.85 -8.85
N THR A 229 -0.71 -2.69 -8.46
CA THR A 229 0.67 -2.28 -8.67
C THR A 229 1.14 -1.48 -7.46
N ILE A 230 2.36 -1.73 -6.99
CA ILE A 230 3.01 -0.92 -5.95
C ILE A 230 4.14 -0.17 -6.63
N ALA A 231 4.30 1.13 -6.37
CA ALA A 231 5.46 1.89 -6.82
C ALA A 231 5.87 3.00 -5.83
N MET A 232 7.15 3.36 -5.86
CA MET A 232 7.70 4.48 -5.11
C MET A 232 8.90 5.08 -5.82
N LEU A 233 9.28 6.31 -5.44
CA LEU A 233 10.57 6.88 -5.81
C LEU A 233 11.69 6.30 -4.93
N HIS A 234 12.87 6.08 -5.51
CA HIS A 234 14.02 5.57 -4.75
C HIS A 234 14.44 6.60 -3.67
N PRO A 235 14.54 6.24 -2.38
CA PRO A 235 14.76 7.22 -1.29
C PRO A 235 15.99 8.11 -1.48
N GLU A 236 17.08 7.55 -2.00
CA GLU A 236 18.35 8.26 -2.24
C GLU A 236 18.41 8.97 -3.61
N ASN A 237 17.50 8.64 -4.55
CA ASN A 237 17.52 9.15 -5.92
C ASN A 237 16.10 9.24 -6.48
N LEU A 238 15.45 10.38 -6.23
CA LEU A 238 14.07 10.64 -6.64
C LEU A 238 13.86 10.62 -8.17
N GLY A 239 14.94 10.62 -8.97
CA GLY A 239 14.87 10.42 -10.42
C GLY A 239 14.62 8.97 -10.85
N ILE A 240 14.63 8.00 -9.92
CA ILE A 240 14.36 6.59 -10.17
C ILE A 240 12.99 6.22 -9.58
N MET A 241 12.14 5.63 -10.41
CA MET A 241 10.93 4.94 -9.96
C MET A 241 11.18 3.44 -9.83
N ILE A 242 10.76 2.88 -8.70
CA ILE A 242 10.73 1.44 -8.42
C ILE A 242 9.26 1.02 -8.43
N SER A 243 8.94 -0.11 -9.07
CA SER A 243 7.58 -0.67 -9.10
C SER A 243 7.58 -2.19 -9.08
N THR A 244 6.44 -2.79 -8.80
CA THR A 244 6.18 -4.21 -9.06
C THR A 244 6.10 -4.47 -10.57
N ARG A 245 6.83 -5.48 -11.04
CA ARG A 245 6.85 -5.96 -12.42
C ARG A 245 5.45 -6.39 -12.88
N ASN A 246 5.15 -6.11 -14.15
CA ASN A 246 3.91 -6.52 -14.80
C ASN A 246 3.58 -8.01 -14.58
N ARG A 247 2.36 -8.29 -14.11
CA ARG A 247 1.84 -9.64 -13.82
C ARG A 247 2.65 -10.46 -12.82
N THR A 248 3.44 -9.83 -11.94
CA THR A 248 4.05 -10.53 -10.81
C THR A 248 2.98 -11.00 -9.81
N MET A 249 3.25 -12.07 -9.06
CA MET A 249 2.34 -12.55 -8.01
C MET A 249 2.64 -11.82 -6.71
N LEU A 250 1.87 -10.78 -6.42
CA LEU A 250 2.10 -9.83 -5.33
C LEU A 250 2.19 -10.50 -3.94
N PRO A 251 1.33 -11.47 -3.54
CA PRO A 251 1.46 -12.14 -2.24
C PRO A 251 2.75 -12.98 -2.09
N ARG A 252 3.42 -13.27 -3.22
CA ARG A 252 4.66 -14.05 -3.32
C ARG A 252 5.78 -13.23 -3.96
N LEU A 253 5.74 -11.91 -3.80
CA LEU A 253 6.71 -10.99 -4.37
C LEU A 253 8.13 -11.29 -3.87
N ASP A 254 9.08 -11.28 -4.79
CA ASP A 254 10.52 -11.49 -4.59
C ASP A 254 11.32 -10.38 -5.32
N GLU A 255 12.66 -10.47 -5.32
CA GLU A 255 13.54 -9.48 -5.96
C GLU A 255 13.32 -9.39 -7.49
N ARG A 256 12.82 -10.46 -8.10
CA ARG A 256 12.59 -10.61 -9.55
C ARG A 256 11.28 -9.99 -9.96
N GLY A 257 10.31 -10.00 -9.05
CA GLY A 257 9.03 -9.35 -9.16
C GLY A 257 9.08 -7.82 -9.15
N LEU A 258 10.26 -7.19 -9.08
CA LEU A 258 10.44 -5.75 -9.21
C LEU A 258 10.86 -5.32 -10.63
N CYS A 259 10.63 -4.04 -10.92
CA CYS A 259 11.02 -3.31 -12.12
C CYS A 259 11.38 -1.87 -11.73
N ALA A 260 12.45 -1.31 -12.26
CA ALA A 260 12.87 0.06 -11.98
C ALA A 260 13.36 0.75 -13.26
N GLY A 261 13.32 2.09 -13.25
CA GLY A 261 13.75 2.92 -14.38
C GLY A 261 13.77 4.40 -14.00
N LEU A 262 14.39 5.20 -14.86
CA LEU A 262 14.44 6.65 -14.69
C LEU A 262 13.10 7.30 -15.05
N LEU A 263 12.70 8.32 -14.29
CA LEU A 263 11.57 9.18 -14.62
C LEU A 263 11.81 9.96 -15.92
N GLY A 264 10.73 10.24 -16.64
CA GLY A 264 10.72 11.06 -17.86
C GLY A 264 11.22 10.33 -19.11
N GLN A 265 11.57 9.05 -19.03
CA GLN A 265 12.02 8.29 -20.20
C GLN A 265 10.86 8.06 -21.20
N PRO A 266 11.14 8.10 -22.52
CA PRO A 266 10.09 7.95 -23.54
C PRO A 266 9.54 6.51 -23.63
N THR A 267 10.31 5.53 -23.18
CA THR A 267 9.96 4.10 -23.21
C THR A 267 10.04 3.55 -21.77
N PRO A 268 8.98 2.90 -21.25
CA PRO A 268 9.04 2.22 -19.96
C PRO A 268 10.11 1.11 -19.92
N PRO A 269 10.73 0.85 -18.76
CA PRO A 269 11.75 -0.19 -18.60
C PRO A 269 11.19 -1.60 -18.84
N ARG A 270 12.07 -2.58 -19.07
CA ARG A 270 11.65 -3.92 -19.47
C ARG A 270 10.89 -4.65 -18.36
N GLY A 271 9.60 -4.90 -18.61
CA GLY A 271 8.70 -5.55 -17.66
C GLY A 271 7.91 -4.59 -16.79
N ALA A 272 7.94 -3.29 -17.10
CA ALA A 272 7.09 -2.30 -16.49
C ALA A 272 5.59 -2.70 -16.58
N PRO A 273 4.80 -2.48 -15.52
CA PRO A 273 3.35 -2.65 -15.53
C PRO A 273 2.66 -1.68 -16.51
N GLN A 274 1.41 -2.00 -16.89
CA GLN A 274 0.71 -1.29 -17.97
C GLN A 274 0.42 0.18 -17.66
N ASP A 275 0.27 0.48 -16.37
CA ASP A 275 0.02 1.78 -15.76
C ASP A 275 1.30 2.54 -15.37
N TRP A 276 2.49 2.09 -15.79
CA TRP A 276 3.79 2.75 -15.51
C TRP A 276 3.73 4.27 -15.71
N ARG A 277 3.18 4.73 -16.83
CA ARG A 277 3.10 6.16 -17.15
C ARG A 277 2.16 6.94 -16.24
N ILE A 278 1.10 6.29 -15.73
CA ILE A 278 0.17 6.90 -14.77
C ILE A 278 0.89 7.08 -13.43
N MET A 279 1.55 6.02 -12.92
CA MET A 279 2.30 6.08 -11.67
C MET A 279 3.47 7.06 -11.73
N GLU A 280 4.22 7.10 -12.84
CA GLU A 280 5.32 8.05 -13.07
C GLU A 280 4.86 9.50 -12.93
N VAL A 281 3.74 9.84 -13.58
CA VAL A 281 3.16 11.19 -13.58
C VAL A 281 2.56 11.53 -12.20
N ILE A 282 1.89 10.57 -11.56
CA ILE A 282 1.37 10.72 -10.19
C ILE A 282 2.51 10.94 -9.18
N LEU A 283 3.53 10.08 -9.18
CA LEU A 283 4.66 10.15 -8.25
C LEU A 283 5.46 11.44 -8.42
N ALA A 284 5.67 11.90 -9.66
CA ALA A 284 6.28 13.20 -9.92
C ALA A 284 5.44 14.34 -9.32
N SER A 285 4.11 14.31 -9.45
CA SER A 285 3.24 15.35 -8.86
C SER A 285 3.15 15.26 -7.33
N VAL A 286 3.23 14.07 -6.74
CA VAL A 286 3.19 13.86 -5.29
C VAL A 286 4.51 14.28 -4.65
N SER A 287 5.64 13.92 -5.26
CA SER A 287 7.00 14.30 -4.82
C SER A 287 7.17 15.81 -4.67
N MET A 288 6.58 16.58 -5.57
CA MET A 288 6.56 18.05 -5.51
C MET A 288 5.76 18.62 -4.33
N VAL A 289 4.77 17.87 -3.81
CA VAL A 289 3.92 18.26 -2.67
C VAL A 289 4.51 17.77 -1.34
N THR A 290 5.09 16.57 -1.32
CA THR A 290 5.73 15.98 -0.13
C THR A 290 7.15 16.51 0.11
N GLY A 291 7.74 17.22 -0.86
CA GLY A 291 9.09 17.74 -0.78
C GLY A 291 10.19 16.70 -1.02
N GLY A 292 9.84 15.55 -1.60
CA GLY A 292 10.82 14.53 -1.98
C GLY A 292 10.22 13.13 -2.15
N PRO A 293 10.16 12.31 -1.07
CA PRO A 293 9.73 10.93 -1.16
C PRO A 293 8.25 10.83 -1.58
N ALA A 294 7.94 9.86 -2.42
CA ALA A 294 6.58 9.60 -2.88
C ALA A 294 6.37 8.11 -3.14
N ALA A 295 5.16 7.63 -2.84
CA ALA A 295 4.68 6.28 -3.08
C ALA A 295 3.26 6.30 -3.66
N VAL A 296 2.93 5.27 -4.43
CA VAL A 296 1.60 5.04 -5.02
C VAL A 296 1.27 3.56 -5.00
N ILE A 297 0.02 3.25 -4.66
CA ILE A 297 -0.53 1.91 -4.71
C ILE A 297 -1.75 1.95 -5.63
N HIS A 298 -1.66 1.24 -6.75
CA HIS A 298 -2.81 0.92 -7.58
C HIS A 298 -3.53 -0.29 -6.98
N SER A 299 -4.69 -0.01 -6.38
CA SER A 299 -5.53 -0.98 -5.67
C SER A 299 -6.77 -1.32 -6.49
N HIS A 300 -7.21 -2.58 -6.41
CA HIS A 300 -8.44 -3.11 -7.00
C HIS A 300 -9.43 -3.54 -5.90
N GLY A 301 -9.61 -2.69 -4.90
CA GLY A 301 -10.64 -2.88 -3.87
C GLY A 301 -12.01 -3.12 -4.51
N ALA A 302 -12.70 -4.17 -4.08
CA ALA A 302 -13.93 -4.63 -4.75
C ALA A 302 -15.06 -3.60 -4.64
N SER A 303 -15.17 -2.92 -3.49
CA SER A 303 -16.20 -1.91 -3.22
C SER A 303 -15.92 -0.64 -4.01
N THR A 304 -14.68 -0.17 -4.02
CA THR A 304 -14.23 1.00 -4.80
C THR A 304 -14.45 0.75 -6.29
N THR A 305 -14.06 -0.42 -6.80
CA THR A 305 -14.24 -0.78 -8.21
C THR A 305 -15.74 -0.85 -8.57
N ALA A 306 -16.57 -1.47 -7.72
CA ALA A 306 -18.02 -1.55 -7.92
C ALA A 306 -18.70 -0.18 -7.89
N VAL A 307 -18.41 0.67 -6.90
CA VAL A 307 -18.95 2.03 -6.80
C VAL A 307 -18.50 2.88 -7.99
N SER A 308 -17.23 2.78 -8.41
CA SER A 308 -16.73 3.51 -9.58
C SER A 308 -17.44 3.15 -10.88
N SER A 309 -18.03 1.96 -10.98
CA SER A 309 -18.68 1.47 -12.20
C SER A 309 -20.04 2.13 -12.48
N GLU A 310 -20.58 2.93 -11.55
CA GLU A 310 -21.81 3.71 -11.75
C GLU A 310 -21.55 4.91 -12.66
N LYS A 311 -22.06 4.85 -13.91
CA LYS A 311 -21.73 5.79 -15.00
C LYS A 311 -21.88 7.27 -14.66
N ASP A 312 -22.94 7.63 -13.93
CA ASP A 312 -23.24 9.04 -13.60
C ASP A 312 -22.43 9.56 -12.39
N LEU A 313 -21.61 8.70 -11.78
CA LEU A 313 -20.77 9.03 -10.64
C LEU A 313 -19.40 9.54 -11.10
N VAL A 314 -19.14 10.82 -10.88
CA VAL A 314 -17.88 11.52 -11.19
C VAL A 314 -17.16 12.00 -9.93
N LEU A 315 -17.91 12.33 -8.88
CA LEU A 315 -17.40 12.72 -7.56
C LEU A 315 -18.05 11.82 -6.52
N VAL A 316 -17.24 11.28 -5.61
CA VAL A 316 -17.69 10.59 -4.40
C VAL A 316 -17.07 11.28 -3.19
N GLN A 317 -17.89 11.53 -2.18
CA GLN A 317 -17.42 11.88 -0.85
C GLN A 317 -17.77 10.72 0.08
N PRO A 318 -16.81 10.20 0.88
CA PRO A 318 -17.10 9.32 2.00
C PRO A 318 -18.23 9.86 2.87
N ILE A 319 -19.02 8.97 3.45
CA ILE A 319 -20.18 9.36 4.27
C ILE A 319 -19.88 9.23 5.77
N ASP A 320 -18.94 8.37 6.11
CA ASP A 320 -18.34 8.21 7.43
C ASP A 320 -17.44 9.40 7.81
N VAL A 321 -17.25 9.61 9.12
CA VAL A 321 -16.52 10.77 9.66
C VAL A 321 -15.05 10.71 9.27
N ILE A 322 -14.41 9.55 9.45
CA ILE A 322 -12.96 9.37 9.26
C ILE A 322 -12.60 9.56 7.77
N GLY A 323 -13.35 8.97 6.84
CA GLY A 323 -13.16 9.17 5.41
C GLY A 323 -13.36 10.62 4.96
N LYS A 324 -14.34 11.33 5.54
CA LYS A 324 -14.54 12.78 5.27
C LYS A 324 -13.36 13.63 5.70
N GLU A 325 -12.76 13.31 6.84
CA GLU A 325 -11.64 14.07 7.42
C GLU A 325 -10.30 13.76 6.74
N GLN A 326 -10.00 12.50 6.44
CA GLN A 326 -8.67 12.09 5.98
C GLN A 326 -8.55 11.91 4.46
N ILE A 327 -9.60 11.40 3.79
CA ILE A 327 -9.63 11.22 2.33
C ILE A 327 -10.31 12.42 1.64
N GLY A 328 -11.39 12.95 2.21
CA GLY A 328 -12.07 14.13 1.68
C GLY A 328 -12.88 13.84 0.42
N LYS A 329 -12.52 14.43 -0.71
CA LYS A 329 -13.24 14.28 -1.99
C LYS A 329 -12.48 13.33 -2.90
N VAL A 330 -13.19 12.40 -3.55
CA VAL A 330 -12.61 11.43 -4.47
C VAL A 330 -13.21 11.62 -5.85
N ILE A 331 -12.36 11.96 -6.82
CA ILE A 331 -12.75 12.12 -8.22
C ILE A 331 -12.59 10.78 -8.95
N ILE A 332 -13.62 10.41 -9.73
CA ILE A 332 -13.60 9.27 -10.65
C ILE A 332 -13.32 9.80 -12.04
N VAL A 333 -12.27 9.27 -12.67
CA VAL A 333 -11.87 9.58 -14.05
C VAL A 333 -12.22 8.40 -14.95
N ASP A 334 -12.72 8.70 -16.15
CA ASP A 334 -13.02 7.70 -17.16
C ASP A 334 -11.73 7.33 -17.92
N PRO A 335 -11.42 6.04 -18.13
CA PRO A 335 -10.24 5.65 -18.90
C PRO A 335 -10.43 5.97 -20.38
N ASP A 336 -9.53 6.79 -20.93
CA ASP A 336 -9.41 7.04 -22.37
C ASP A 336 -8.12 6.36 -22.89
N GLU A 337 -8.28 5.43 -23.84
CA GLU A 337 -7.19 4.70 -24.48
C GLU A 337 -6.82 5.28 -25.87
N ASP A 338 -7.66 6.17 -26.41
CA ASP A 338 -7.42 6.88 -27.67
C ASP A 338 -6.54 8.13 -27.45
N ASN A 339 -6.73 8.84 -26.33
CA ASN A 339 -5.99 10.07 -25.97
C ASN A 339 -5.24 9.92 -24.62
N PRO A 340 -4.15 9.13 -24.56
CA PRO A 340 -3.46 8.83 -23.30
C PRO A 340 -2.83 10.06 -22.62
N GLU A 341 -2.43 11.09 -23.38
CA GLU A 341 -1.85 12.31 -22.80
C GLU A 341 -2.91 13.15 -22.06
N ASP A 342 -4.08 13.34 -22.66
CA ASP A 342 -5.21 14.04 -22.02
C ASP A 342 -5.72 13.26 -20.80
N PHE A 343 -5.78 11.92 -20.88
CA PHE A 343 -6.13 11.07 -19.74
C PHE A 343 -5.17 11.26 -18.56
N LEU A 344 -3.85 11.29 -18.80
CA LEU A 344 -2.86 11.57 -17.74
C LEU A 344 -3.05 12.96 -17.11
N GLY A 345 -3.38 13.96 -17.93
CA GLY A 345 -3.74 15.30 -17.45
C GLY A 345 -4.99 15.28 -16.56
N GLN A 346 -6.05 14.56 -16.96
CA GLN A 346 -7.28 14.39 -16.18
C GLN A 346 -7.03 13.66 -14.85
N VAL A 347 -6.22 12.60 -14.84
CA VAL A 347 -5.86 11.86 -13.61
C VAL A 347 -5.09 12.76 -12.63
N LEU A 348 -4.17 13.60 -13.11
CA LEU A 348 -3.49 14.58 -12.25
C LEU A 348 -4.43 15.65 -11.69
N GLU A 349 -5.31 16.20 -12.53
CA GLU A 349 -6.22 17.25 -12.11
C GLU A 349 -7.25 16.71 -11.10
N ALA A 350 -7.75 15.50 -11.34
CA ALA A 350 -8.58 14.74 -10.41
C ALA A 350 -7.87 14.48 -9.06
N LEU A 351 -6.58 14.10 -9.08
CA LEU A 351 -5.80 13.88 -7.87
C LEU A 351 -5.60 15.19 -7.06
N LYS A 352 -5.36 16.32 -7.74
CA LYS A 352 -5.25 17.64 -7.10
C LYS A 352 -6.57 18.10 -6.49
N GLN A 353 -7.67 17.97 -7.23
CA GLN A 353 -9.02 18.30 -6.76
C GLN A 353 -9.47 17.39 -5.60
N GLY A 354 -8.99 16.14 -5.59
CA GLY A 354 -9.15 15.17 -4.50
C GLY A 354 -8.13 15.31 -3.35
N GLY A 355 -7.47 16.46 -3.21
CA GLY A 355 -6.60 16.75 -2.06
C GLY A 355 -5.30 15.96 -2.01
N MET A 356 -4.81 15.43 -3.14
CA MET A 356 -3.57 14.66 -3.26
C MET A 356 -3.53 13.39 -2.38
N ARG A 357 -4.67 12.71 -2.20
CA ARG A 357 -4.77 11.44 -1.44
C ARG A 357 -5.03 10.22 -2.30
N CYS A 358 -5.99 10.31 -3.21
CA CYS A 358 -6.31 9.24 -4.14
C CYS A 358 -7.06 9.75 -5.38
N VAL A 359 -7.02 8.95 -6.44
CA VAL A 359 -7.81 9.13 -7.66
C VAL A 359 -8.33 7.77 -8.13
N VAL A 360 -9.59 7.72 -8.52
CA VAL A 360 -10.26 6.47 -8.94
C VAL A 360 -10.38 6.46 -10.46
N VAL A 361 -10.02 5.36 -11.11
CA VAL A 361 -10.25 5.15 -12.55
C VAL A 361 -11.39 4.17 -12.73
N ARG A 362 -12.45 4.59 -13.44
CA ARG A 362 -13.71 3.85 -13.59
C ARG A 362 -13.46 2.40 -14.01
N GLY A 363 -13.89 1.46 -13.15
CA GLY A 363 -13.77 0.02 -13.39
C GLY A 363 -12.34 -0.55 -13.38
N LYS A 364 -11.31 0.30 -13.22
CA LYS A 364 -9.89 -0.10 -13.17
C LYS A 364 -9.28 0.03 -11.76
N GLY A 365 -10.03 0.52 -10.76
CA GLY A 365 -9.57 0.61 -9.37
C GLY A 365 -9.12 2.02 -8.96
N ALA A 366 -8.26 2.13 -7.95
CA ALA A 366 -7.85 3.41 -7.38
C ALA A 366 -6.34 3.51 -7.16
N TYR A 367 -5.77 4.67 -7.50
CA TYR A 367 -4.40 5.04 -7.17
C TYR A 367 -4.43 5.84 -5.86
N ALA A 368 -3.98 5.23 -4.77
CA ALA A 368 -3.77 5.90 -3.49
C ALA A 368 -2.30 6.32 -3.39
N VAL A 369 -2.03 7.51 -2.85
CA VAL A 369 -0.68 8.10 -2.80
C VAL A 369 -0.25 8.48 -1.39
N GLY A 370 1.05 8.56 -1.16
CA GLY A 370 1.64 9.02 0.08
C GLY A 370 3.07 9.50 -0.12
N ALA A 371 3.69 10.02 0.95
CA ALA A 371 5.14 10.23 0.99
C ALA A 371 5.89 8.90 0.99
N ASP A 372 5.31 7.88 1.62
CA ASP A 372 5.86 6.56 1.85
C ASP A 372 4.81 5.46 1.59
N LEU A 373 5.28 4.21 1.53
CA LEU A 373 4.46 3.04 1.23
C LEU A 373 3.35 2.79 2.26
N ASP A 374 3.60 3.04 3.54
CA ASP A 374 2.64 2.80 4.62
C ASP A 374 1.52 3.88 4.58
N GLN A 375 1.85 5.14 4.29
CA GLN A 375 0.84 6.20 4.05
C GLN A 375 0.01 5.94 2.79
N ALA A 376 0.62 5.48 1.70
CA ALA A 376 -0.12 5.12 0.50
C ALA A 376 -1.09 3.94 0.76
N TRP A 377 -0.68 2.97 1.59
CA TRP A 377 -1.52 1.84 2.02
C TRP A 377 -2.67 2.31 2.91
N ALA A 378 -2.41 3.15 3.92
CA ALA A 378 -3.45 3.71 4.78
C ALA A 378 -4.53 4.42 3.94
N ASN A 379 -4.13 5.25 2.97
CA ASN A 379 -5.06 5.93 2.07
C ASN A 379 -5.87 4.95 1.19
N ALA A 380 -5.27 3.84 0.72
CA ALA A 380 -5.97 2.79 -0.03
C ALA A 380 -6.99 2.02 0.83
N ALA A 381 -6.59 1.61 2.03
CA ALA A 381 -7.42 0.87 2.97
C ALA A 381 -8.64 1.68 3.42
N MET A 382 -8.41 2.96 3.75
CA MET A 382 -9.46 3.89 4.14
C MET A 382 -10.43 4.20 3.01
N LEU A 383 -9.92 4.39 1.78
CA LEU A 383 -10.76 4.57 0.59
C LEU A 383 -11.69 3.37 0.39
N GLU A 384 -11.16 2.14 0.39
CA GLU A 384 -11.98 0.93 0.20
C GLU A 384 -12.99 0.75 1.33
N HIS A 385 -12.63 1.06 2.58
CA HIS A 385 -13.55 1.03 3.72
C HIS A 385 -14.70 2.03 3.54
N SER A 386 -14.41 3.29 3.22
CA SER A 386 -15.42 4.32 2.96
C SER A 386 -16.31 3.96 1.77
N MET A 387 -15.75 3.43 0.68
CA MET A 387 -16.52 2.99 -0.49
C MET A 387 -17.42 1.80 -0.19
N LYS A 388 -16.98 0.88 0.69
CA LYS A 388 -17.80 -0.21 1.20
C LYS A 388 -19.00 0.30 2.01
N ILE A 389 -18.79 1.32 2.86
CA ILE A 389 -19.88 1.96 3.61
C ILE A 389 -20.87 2.64 2.63
N VAL A 390 -20.39 3.40 1.65
CA VAL A 390 -21.23 4.03 0.61
C VAL A 390 -22.05 3.00 -0.16
N LEU A 391 -21.42 1.88 -0.58
CA LEU A 391 -22.09 0.79 -1.29
C LEU A 391 -23.20 0.16 -0.45
N LEU A 392 -22.92 -0.17 0.82
CA LEU A 392 -23.91 -0.75 1.74
C LEU A 392 -25.06 0.22 2.05
N ALA A 393 -24.75 1.50 2.25
CA ALA A 393 -25.76 2.53 2.53
C ALA A 393 -26.72 2.74 1.33
N ARG A 394 -26.19 2.69 0.10
CA ARG A 394 -26.98 2.70 -1.14
C ARG A 394 -27.83 1.44 -1.28
N GLN A 395 -27.28 0.25 -1.02
CA GLN A 395 -28.04 -1.02 -1.04
C GLN A 395 -29.18 -1.02 0.00
N ALA A 396 -28.97 -0.39 1.15
CA ALA A 396 -29.98 -0.20 2.19
C ALA A 396 -30.99 0.93 1.88
N ASN A 397 -30.87 1.62 0.74
CA ASN A 397 -31.67 2.80 0.36
C ASN A 397 -31.69 3.90 1.43
N LEU A 398 -30.57 4.11 2.13
CA LEU A 398 -30.43 5.25 3.04
C LEU A 398 -30.42 6.55 2.24
N LYS A 399 -31.09 7.57 2.78
CA LYS A 399 -30.97 8.96 2.30
C LYS A 399 -29.81 9.60 3.07
N ILE A 400 -28.76 9.98 2.34
CA ILE A 400 -27.46 10.41 2.86
C ILE A 400 -27.18 11.83 2.36
#